data_AF-A0A1D6G0P1-F1
#
_entry.id   AF-A0A1D6G0P1-F1
#
_cell.length_a   1.000
_cell.length_b   1.000
_cell.length_c   1.000
_cell.angle_alpha   90.00
_cell.angle_beta   90.00
_cell.angle_gamma   90.00
#
_symmetry.space_group_name_H-M   'P 1'
#
loop_
_entity.id
_entity.type
_entity.pdbx_description
1 polymer ?
#
loop_
_entity_poly.entity_id
_entity_poly.type
_entity_poly.pdbx_seq_one_letter_code
_entity_poly.pdbx_strand_id
1 'polypeptide(L)'
;MWTKRATKLDKLKTSVKIAMVGKYTGLSDSYLSVIKALLHASVAMERKLVVEWVPSCDLEDSSAKETPEAHKKAWKLLKGADGVLVPGGFGDRGVQGKILAAKYARENNVPYLGICLGMQIAVIEFARSVMKLRGANSTEFDPATTSPCVIFMPEGSKTQMGATMRLGSRRTYFHVSGCKSAKLYANASSVDERHRHRYEVNPDMVPDFERAGLQFVGKDESGKRMGIIELPSHKFFIGAQFHPEFKSRPGKPSPLFLGLIAAASGQLEPLLQRSNPTTKACPMSKVPKLKLYPTGPVNNPLNSLVNGLYLSLINWEG
;
A
#
# COMPACT_ATOMS: atom_id res chain seq x y z
N MET A 1 -27.85 -4.08 5.49
CA MET A 1 -26.47 -4.22 4.96
C MET A 1 -25.42 -4.41 6.07
N TRP A 2 -25.49 -3.65 7.18
CA TRP A 2 -24.58 -3.75 8.33
C TRP A 2 -24.69 -5.07 9.11
N THR A 3 -25.91 -5.56 9.37
CA THR A 3 -26.15 -6.83 10.08
C THR A 3 -25.44 -8.00 9.40
N LYS A 4 -25.52 -8.10 8.06
CA LYS A 4 -24.83 -9.15 7.29
C LYS A 4 -23.30 -9.14 7.51
N ARG A 5 -22.70 -7.95 7.67
CA ARG A 5 -21.25 -7.81 7.90
C ARG A 5 -20.86 -8.18 9.32
N ALA A 6 -21.64 -7.76 10.31
CA ALA A 6 -21.44 -8.16 11.70
C ALA A 6 -21.54 -9.69 11.82
N THR A 7 -22.61 -10.29 11.30
CA THR A 7 -22.77 -11.75 11.28
C THR A 7 -21.65 -12.45 10.53
N LYS A 8 -21.12 -11.87 9.45
CA LYS A 8 -19.97 -12.44 8.74
C LYS A 8 -18.74 -12.45 9.63
N LEU A 9 -18.42 -11.33 10.28
CA LEU A 9 -17.28 -11.19 11.18
C LEU A 9 -17.33 -12.20 12.33
N ASP A 10 -18.51 -12.37 12.94
CA ASP A 10 -18.71 -13.29 14.07
C ASP A 10 -18.54 -14.77 13.67
N LYS A 11 -18.77 -15.10 12.39
CA LYS A 11 -18.68 -16.47 11.86
C LYS A 11 -17.28 -16.86 11.36
N LEU A 12 -16.31 -15.96 11.35
CA LEU A 12 -14.96 -16.25 10.84
C LEU A 12 -14.21 -17.19 11.79
N LYS A 13 -13.84 -18.38 11.29
CA LYS A 13 -13.14 -19.42 12.07
C LYS A 13 -11.65 -19.49 11.76
N THR A 14 -11.28 -19.50 10.48
CA THR A 14 -9.89 -19.62 10.05
C THR A 14 -9.16 -18.31 10.29
N SER A 15 -8.11 -18.34 11.11
CA SER A 15 -7.32 -17.16 11.43
C SER A 15 -6.29 -16.82 10.36
N VAL A 16 -5.87 -15.56 10.35
CA VAL A 16 -4.66 -15.08 9.67
C VAL A 16 -3.90 -14.19 10.65
N LYS A 17 -2.64 -14.54 10.90
CA LYS A 17 -1.76 -13.85 11.85
C LYS A 17 -0.89 -12.86 11.11
N ILE A 18 -0.99 -11.58 11.47
CA ILE A 18 -0.15 -10.52 10.90
C ILE A 18 0.72 -9.94 12.01
N ALA A 19 2.04 -10.05 11.84
CA ALA A 19 3.01 -9.38 12.71
C ALA A 19 3.04 -7.89 12.36
N MET A 20 2.55 -7.06 13.28
CA MET A 20 2.66 -5.61 13.19
C MET A 20 3.91 -5.15 13.92
N VAL A 21 4.94 -4.81 13.14
CA VAL A 21 6.28 -4.46 13.67
C VAL A 21 6.36 -2.95 13.83
N GLY A 22 6.31 -2.47 15.07
CA GLY A 22 6.18 -1.04 15.34
C GLY A 22 6.78 -0.60 16.66
N LYS A 23 6.77 0.72 16.87
CA LYS A 23 7.31 1.36 18.09
C LYS A 23 6.37 1.25 19.30
N TYR A 24 5.07 1.43 19.06
CA TYR A 24 4.05 1.54 20.13
C TYR A 24 3.12 0.31 20.22
N THR A 25 3.66 -0.84 20.61
CA THR A 25 2.86 -2.08 20.71
C THR A 25 1.81 -2.09 21.83
N GLY A 26 1.95 -1.22 22.84
CA GLY A 26 0.99 -1.08 23.94
C GLY A 26 -0.13 -0.06 23.69
N LEU A 27 -0.07 0.73 22.61
CA LEU A 27 -1.03 1.81 22.32
C LEU A 27 -1.71 1.53 20.98
N SER A 28 -2.74 0.67 21.01
CA SER A 28 -3.45 0.25 19.79
C SER A 28 -4.01 1.43 18.97
N ASP A 29 -4.34 2.55 19.62
CA ASP A 29 -4.84 3.77 18.97
C ASP A 29 -3.83 4.40 18.00
N SER A 30 -2.53 4.23 18.25
CA SER A 30 -1.47 4.74 17.37
C SER A 30 -1.51 4.12 15.97
N TYR A 31 -2.17 2.97 15.82
CA TYR A 31 -2.29 2.22 14.57
C TYR A 31 -3.74 1.95 14.17
N LEU A 32 -4.71 2.67 14.74
CA LEU A 32 -6.14 2.38 14.55
C LEU A 32 -6.53 2.28 13.07
N SER A 33 -6.07 3.22 12.23
CA SER A 33 -6.33 3.20 10.77
C SER A 33 -5.81 1.93 10.10
N VAL A 34 -4.60 1.49 10.45
CA VAL A 34 -3.96 0.27 9.94
C VAL A 34 -4.72 -0.97 10.39
N ILE A 35 -5.10 -1.05 11.67
CA ILE A 35 -5.89 -2.16 12.23
C ILE A 35 -7.24 -2.25 11.51
N LYS A 36 -7.94 -1.13 11.31
CA LYS A 36 -9.22 -1.14 10.58
C LYS A 36 -9.03 -1.55 9.12
N ALA A 37 -7.94 -1.14 8.46
CA ALA A 37 -7.65 -1.56 7.10
C ALA A 37 -7.37 -3.07 6.99
N LEU A 38 -6.60 -3.64 7.94
CA LEU A 38 -6.42 -5.09 8.06
C LEU A 38 -7.76 -5.79 8.30
N LEU A 39 -8.60 -5.27 9.19
CA LEU A 39 -9.90 -5.86 9.50
C LEU A 39 -10.81 -5.89 8.26
N HIS A 40 -10.87 -4.80 7.49
CA HIS A 40 -11.65 -4.76 6.24
C HIS A 40 -11.15 -5.82 5.26
N ALA A 41 -9.83 -5.95 5.09
CA ALA A 41 -9.22 -6.94 4.20
C ALA A 41 -9.47 -8.37 4.67
N SER A 42 -9.32 -8.65 5.97
CA SER A 42 -9.56 -9.96 6.56
C SER A 42 -11.01 -10.43 6.45
N VAL A 43 -11.97 -9.53 6.66
CA VAL A 43 -13.40 -9.85 6.46
C VAL A 43 -13.70 -10.15 4.98
N ALA A 44 -13.07 -9.42 4.04
CA ALA A 44 -13.24 -9.67 2.62
C ALA A 44 -12.64 -11.01 2.16
N MET A 45 -11.51 -11.41 2.76
CA MET A 45 -10.84 -12.70 2.50
C MET A 45 -11.32 -13.85 3.39
N GLU A 46 -12.36 -13.62 4.18
CA GLU A 46 -12.97 -14.63 5.06
C GLU A 46 -11.96 -15.24 6.05
N ARG A 47 -11.18 -14.36 6.70
CA ARG A 47 -10.21 -14.72 7.72
C ARG A 47 -10.43 -13.93 9.00
N LYS A 48 -10.32 -14.61 10.14
CA LYS A 48 -10.29 -13.98 11.46
C LYS A 48 -8.93 -13.34 11.67
N LEU A 49 -8.89 -12.01 11.68
CA LEU A 49 -7.64 -11.27 11.89
C LEU A 49 -7.10 -11.52 13.31
N VAL A 50 -5.83 -11.91 13.39
CA VAL A 50 -5.03 -11.91 14.61
C VAL A 50 -3.85 -10.99 14.38
N VAL A 51 -3.73 -9.93 15.17
CA VAL A 51 -2.59 -9.00 15.09
C VAL A 51 -1.60 -9.38 16.18
N GLU A 52 -0.40 -9.78 15.77
CA GLU A 52 0.71 -10.06 16.67
C GLU A 52 1.55 -8.78 16.78
N TRP A 53 1.58 -8.19 17.98
CA TRP A 53 2.30 -6.95 18.22
C TRP A 53 3.77 -7.24 18.48
N VAL A 54 4.64 -6.80 17.56
CA VAL A 54 6.09 -7.03 17.66
C VAL A 54 6.79 -5.69 17.92
N PRO A 55 7.31 -5.45 19.14
CA PRO A 55 8.06 -4.24 19.43
C PRO A 55 9.34 -4.25 18.61
N SER A 56 9.55 -3.21 17.79
CA SER A 56 10.69 -3.21 16.88
C SER A 56 12.03 -3.19 17.64
N CYS A 57 12.13 -2.49 18.77
CA CYS A 57 13.37 -2.45 19.55
C CYS A 57 13.78 -3.84 20.04
N ASP A 58 12.80 -4.65 20.48
CA ASP A 58 13.08 -6.00 21.00
C ASP A 58 13.63 -6.95 19.93
N LEU A 59 13.50 -6.64 18.63
CA LEU A 59 14.11 -7.45 17.57
C LEU A 59 15.61 -7.20 17.40
N GLU A 60 16.16 -6.12 17.96
CA GLU A 60 17.55 -5.70 17.77
C GLU A 60 18.54 -6.60 18.52
N ASP A 61 19.77 -6.67 18.00
CA ASP A 61 20.84 -7.49 18.58
C ASP A 61 21.28 -6.99 19.97
N SER A 62 21.09 -5.71 20.27
CA SER A 62 21.29 -5.13 21.61
C SER A 62 20.32 -5.75 22.62
N SER A 63 19.03 -5.87 22.26
CA SER A 63 18.01 -6.49 23.11
C SER A 63 18.26 -7.97 23.35
N ALA A 64 18.97 -8.68 22.46
CA ALA A 64 19.40 -10.04 22.72
C ALA A 64 20.32 -10.16 23.95
N LYS A 65 21.04 -9.09 24.30
CA LYS A 65 21.93 -9.01 25.47
C LYS A 65 21.24 -8.36 26.67
N GLU A 66 20.52 -7.27 26.44
CA GLU A 66 19.91 -6.45 27.51
C GLU A 66 18.61 -7.06 28.04
N THR A 67 17.77 -7.60 27.15
CA THR A 67 16.44 -8.14 27.47
C THR A 67 16.16 -9.46 26.72
N PRO A 68 16.91 -10.54 27.00
CA PRO A 68 16.89 -11.77 26.19
C PRO A 68 15.50 -12.40 26.03
N GLU A 69 14.67 -12.38 27.09
CA GLU A 69 13.32 -12.93 27.06
C GLU A 69 12.37 -12.11 26.17
N ALA A 70 12.47 -10.78 26.21
CA ALA A 70 11.69 -9.89 25.35
C ALA A 70 12.10 -10.10 23.89
N HIS A 71 13.40 -10.19 23.62
CA HIS A 71 13.95 -10.46 22.31
C HIS A 71 13.47 -11.80 21.73
N LYS A 72 13.59 -12.88 22.51
CA LYS A 72 13.12 -14.22 22.13
C LYS A 72 11.62 -14.24 21.85
N LYS A 73 10.82 -13.54 22.68
CA LYS A 73 9.38 -13.40 22.48
C LYS A 73 9.06 -12.65 21.18
N ALA A 74 9.70 -11.51 20.94
CA ALA A 74 9.49 -10.72 19.72
C ALA A 74 9.80 -11.52 18.45
N TRP A 75 10.92 -12.23 18.43
CA TRP A 75 11.28 -13.12 17.32
C TRP A 75 10.32 -14.30 17.16
N LYS A 76 9.83 -14.88 18.26
CA LYS A 76 8.80 -15.95 18.21
C LYS A 76 7.50 -15.44 17.58
N LEU A 77 7.05 -14.24 17.94
CA LEU A 77 5.87 -13.62 17.35
C LEU A 77 6.05 -13.34 15.86
N LEU A 78 7.20 -12.77 15.47
CA LEU A 78 7.52 -12.48 14.07
C LEU A 78 7.55 -13.76 13.22
N LYS A 79 8.26 -14.80 13.69
CA LYS A 79 8.40 -16.08 12.97
C LYS A 79 7.11 -16.90 12.94
N GLY A 80 6.20 -16.66 13.88
CA GLY A 80 4.91 -17.36 13.97
C GLY A 80 3.78 -16.71 13.18
N ALA A 81 4.04 -15.58 12.50
CA ALA A 81 3.03 -14.86 11.73
C ALA A 81 2.99 -15.30 10.26
N ASP A 82 1.80 -15.21 9.66
CA ASP A 82 1.53 -15.54 8.26
C ASP A 82 1.90 -14.39 7.31
N GLY A 83 2.13 -13.19 7.83
CA GLY A 83 2.53 -12.00 7.11
C GLY A 83 3.10 -10.92 8.04
N VAL A 84 3.91 -10.03 7.48
CA VAL A 84 4.59 -8.94 8.19
C VAL A 84 4.11 -7.59 7.65
N LEU A 85 3.77 -6.68 8.56
CA LEU A 85 3.42 -5.30 8.24
C LEU A 85 4.32 -4.36 9.03
N VAL A 86 5.02 -3.48 8.32
CA VAL A 86 5.78 -2.37 8.91
C VAL A 86 5.04 -1.07 8.57
N PRO A 87 4.39 -0.42 9.57
CA PRO A 87 3.62 0.79 9.34
C PRO A 87 4.54 2.02 9.19
N GLY A 88 3.92 3.17 8.94
CA GLY A 88 4.62 4.45 9.02
C GLY A 88 5.16 4.72 10.42
N GLY A 89 6.14 5.61 10.51
CA GLY A 89 6.74 6.03 11.77
C GLY A 89 7.64 7.25 11.58
N PHE A 90 8.16 7.76 12.69
CA PHE A 90 9.09 8.89 12.72
C PHE A 90 10.20 8.63 13.74
N GLY A 91 11.38 9.15 13.43
CA GLY A 91 12.58 8.98 14.25
C GLY A 91 13.29 7.64 14.05
N ASP A 92 14.49 7.58 14.61
CA ASP A 92 15.48 6.51 14.52
C ASP A 92 15.15 5.26 15.36
N ARG A 93 14.38 5.43 16.44
CA ARG A 93 14.12 4.35 17.40
C ARG A 93 13.44 3.14 16.75
N GLY A 94 14.05 1.97 16.93
CA GLY A 94 13.52 0.71 16.42
C GLY A 94 13.66 0.55 14.91
N VAL A 95 14.42 1.41 14.22
CA VAL A 95 14.68 1.30 12.78
C VAL A 95 15.43 0.01 12.47
N GLN A 96 16.46 -0.34 13.27
CA GLN A 96 17.23 -1.57 13.03
C GLN A 96 16.36 -2.81 13.17
N GLY A 97 15.49 -2.88 14.18
CA GLY A 97 14.56 -3.99 14.31
C GLY A 97 13.56 -4.11 13.16
N LYS A 98 13.08 -2.99 12.60
CA LYS A 98 12.23 -3.01 11.39
C LYS A 98 13.01 -3.51 10.16
N ILE A 99 14.28 -3.13 10.01
CA ILE A 99 15.17 -3.65 8.95
C ILE A 99 15.31 -5.16 9.09
N LEU A 100 15.56 -5.67 10.30
CA LEU A 100 15.65 -7.10 10.57
C LEU A 100 14.34 -7.84 10.25
N ALA A 101 13.19 -7.25 10.55
CA ALA A 101 11.89 -7.82 10.20
C ALA A 101 11.64 -7.87 8.68
N ALA A 102 12.00 -6.80 7.94
CA ALA A 102 11.92 -6.78 6.49
C ALA A 102 12.86 -7.83 5.86
N LYS A 103 14.06 -7.97 6.40
CA LYS A 103 15.04 -8.99 5.98
C LYS A 103 14.49 -10.39 6.20
N TYR A 104 13.96 -10.65 7.39
CA TYR A 104 13.34 -11.94 7.71
C TYR A 104 12.22 -12.27 6.72
N ALA A 105 11.33 -11.31 6.45
CA ALA A 105 10.23 -11.50 5.51
C ALA A 105 10.74 -11.85 4.11
N ARG A 106 11.71 -11.07 3.59
CA ARG A 106 12.34 -11.28 2.27
C ARG A 106 13.00 -12.66 2.16
N GLU A 107 13.81 -13.05 3.14
CA GLU A 107 14.62 -14.28 3.09
C GLU A 107 13.77 -15.55 3.29
N ASN A 108 12.66 -15.45 4.02
CA ASN A 108 11.79 -16.59 4.33
C ASN A 108 10.52 -16.62 3.46
N ASN A 109 10.47 -15.78 2.43
CA ASN A 109 9.32 -15.62 1.54
C ASN A 109 7.99 -15.41 2.31
N VAL A 110 8.01 -14.62 3.39
CA VAL A 110 6.84 -14.28 4.20
C VAL A 110 6.23 -13.00 3.65
N PRO A 111 4.90 -12.94 3.37
CA PRO A 111 4.26 -11.76 2.81
C PRO A 111 4.59 -10.48 3.59
N TYR A 112 5.02 -9.44 2.88
CA TYR A 112 5.46 -8.19 3.47
C TYR A 112 4.69 -7.01 2.89
N LEU A 113 4.20 -6.13 3.77
CA LEU A 113 3.68 -4.81 3.42
C LEU A 113 4.40 -3.71 4.21
N GLY A 114 5.15 -2.86 3.52
CA GLY A 114 5.74 -1.65 4.09
C GLY A 114 4.90 -0.41 3.75
N ILE A 115 4.57 0.40 4.76
CA ILE A 115 3.80 1.64 4.58
C ILE A 115 4.65 2.84 4.97
N CYS A 116 4.80 3.82 4.07
CA CYS A 116 5.57 5.04 4.29
C CYS A 116 6.99 4.68 4.74
N LEU A 117 7.33 4.87 6.02
CA LEU A 117 8.59 4.39 6.59
C LEU A 117 8.86 2.90 6.29
N GLY A 118 7.85 2.04 6.31
CA GLY A 118 8.03 0.62 5.98
C GLY A 118 8.60 0.38 4.57
N MET A 119 8.19 1.17 3.58
CA MET A 119 8.77 1.10 2.23
C MET A 119 10.25 1.50 2.25
N GLN A 120 10.58 2.60 2.93
CA GLN A 120 11.96 3.07 3.07
C GLN A 120 12.85 2.03 3.77
N ILE A 121 12.33 1.40 4.82
CA ILE A 121 13.03 0.32 5.54
C ILE A 121 13.33 -0.86 4.61
N ALA A 122 12.38 -1.26 3.76
CA ALA A 122 12.60 -2.34 2.79
C ALA A 122 13.69 -1.98 1.76
N VAL A 123 13.75 -0.72 1.31
CA VAL A 123 14.82 -0.24 0.41
C VAL A 123 16.19 -0.27 1.11
N ILE A 124 16.27 0.21 2.36
CA ILE A 124 17.51 0.18 3.15
C ILE A 124 17.97 -1.26 3.40
N GLU A 125 17.05 -2.14 3.78
CA GLU A 125 17.32 -3.56 3.99
C GLU A 125 17.90 -4.21 2.73
N PHE A 126 17.25 -3.98 1.59
CA PHE A 126 17.65 -4.56 0.32
C PHE A 126 19.06 -4.07 -0.10
N ALA A 127 19.33 -2.78 0.07
CA ALA A 127 20.66 -2.21 -0.20
C ALA A 127 21.76 -2.88 0.65
N ARG A 128 21.50 -3.04 1.95
CA ARG A 128 22.46 -3.67 2.88
C ARG A 128 22.67 -5.14 2.58
N SER A 129 21.58 -5.89 2.40
CA SER A 129 21.62 -7.36 2.34
C SER A 129 21.93 -7.88 0.95
N VAL A 130 21.30 -7.34 -0.09
CA VAL A 130 21.38 -7.83 -1.47
C VAL A 130 22.50 -7.12 -2.22
N MET A 131 22.50 -5.79 -2.21
CA MET A 131 23.51 -4.97 -2.91
C MET A 131 24.83 -4.83 -2.15
N LYS A 132 24.91 -5.38 -0.92
CA LYS A 132 26.10 -5.36 -0.05
C LYS A 132 26.58 -3.96 0.35
N LEU A 133 25.73 -2.95 0.23
CA LEU A 133 25.99 -1.58 0.66
C LEU A 133 25.80 -1.47 2.18
N ARG A 134 26.78 -1.93 2.96
CA ARG A 134 26.67 -1.99 4.43
C ARG A 134 26.36 -0.63 5.07
N GLY A 135 26.89 0.45 4.49
CA GLY A 135 26.65 1.82 4.94
C GLY A 135 25.28 2.38 4.57
N ALA A 136 24.47 1.66 3.79
CA ALA A 136 23.19 2.16 3.29
C ALA A 136 22.23 2.57 4.41
N ASN A 137 21.71 3.80 4.33
CA ASN A 137 20.75 4.30 5.30
C ASN A 137 19.88 5.43 4.72
N SER A 138 18.94 5.90 5.53
CA SER A 138 18.25 7.16 5.31
C SER A 138 19.07 8.30 5.92
N THR A 139 19.15 9.42 5.22
CA THR A 139 19.72 10.66 5.78
C THR A 139 18.90 11.22 6.95
N GLU A 140 17.68 10.70 7.17
CA GLU A 140 16.90 10.98 8.39
C GLU A 140 17.54 10.39 9.65
N PHE A 141 18.10 9.17 9.54
CA PHE A 141 18.60 8.40 10.69
C PHE A 141 20.12 8.50 10.81
N ASP A 142 20.81 8.62 9.68
CA ASP A 142 22.27 8.71 9.60
C ASP A 142 22.64 9.71 8.50
N PRO A 143 22.80 11.01 8.84
CA PRO A 143 23.19 12.03 7.89
C PRO A 143 24.58 11.81 7.26
N ALA A 144 25.43 10.98 7.88
CA ALA A 144 26.79 10.69 7.43
C ALA A 144 26.89 9.37 6.62
N THR A 145 25.75 8.73 6.30
CA THR A 145 25.72 7.49 5.52
C THR A 145 26.50 7.61 4.21
N THR A 146 27.35 6.63 3.94
CA THR A 146 28.12 6.55 2.68
C THR A 146 27.28 6.07 1.50
N SER A 147 26.03 5.67 1.72
CA SER A 147 25.12 5.17 0.68
C SER A 147 23.68 5.65 0.99
N PRO A 148 23.39 6.94 0.74
CA PRO A 148 22.10 7.55 1.10
C PRO A 148 20.98 7.04 0.21
N CYS A 149 20.35 5.94 0.61
CA CYS A 149 19.28 5.27 -0.15
C CYS A 149 17.96 6.03 -0.06
N VAL A 150 17.78 6.79 1.02
CA VAL A 150 16.60 7.61 1.28
C VAL A 150 17.10 8.99 1.67
N ILE A 151 16.63 10.01 0.96
CA ILE A 151 17.12 11.40 1.07
C ILE A 151 15.98 12.36 1.35
N PHE A 152 16.31 13.48 1.96
CA PHE A 152 15.36 14.57 2.18
C PHE A 152 14.99 15.23 0.84
N MET A 153 13.73 15.11 0.41
CA MET A 153 13.29 15.63 -0.89
C MET A 153 11.89 16.30 -0.77
N PRO A 154 11.79 17.42 -0.05
CA PRO A 154 10.52 18.08 0.29
C PRO A 154 9.75 18.59 -0.93
N GLU A 155 8.47 18.88 -0.75
CA GLU A 155 7.68 19.66 -1.72
C GLU A 155 7.81 21.16 -1.40
N GLY A 156 7.71 22.03 -2.40
CA GLY A 156 7.70 23.48 -2.22
C GLY A 156 8.71 24.24 -3.07
N SER A 157 8.39 25.51 -3.32
CA SER A 157 9.28 26.50 -3.96
C SER A 157 10.10 27.22 -2.88
N LYS A 158 11.29 27.73 -3.24
CA LYS A 158 12.09 28.66 -2.40
C LYS A 158 11.32 29.90 -1.93
N THR A 159 10.14 30.19 -2.51
CA THR A 159 9.27 31.32 -2.17
C THR A 159 8.30 31.04 -1.01
N GLN A 160 8.03 29.78 -0.66
CA GLN A 160 7.33 29.43 0.57
C GLN A 160 8.38 29.13 1.65
N MET A 161 8.45 29.94 2.70
CA MET A 161 9.41 29.73 3.78
C MET A 161 9.11 28.41 4.51
N GLY A 162 9.92 27.39 4.22
CA GLY A 162 9.90 26.09 4.89
C GLY A 162 9.95 24.92 3.90
N ALA A 163 10.77 23.91 4.19
CA ALA A 163 10.76 22.66 3.46
C ALA A 163 9.44 21.91 3.74
N THR A 164 8.44 22.07 2.87
CA THR A 164 7.09 21.55 3.14
C THR A 164 7.01 20.04 2.94
N MET A 165 6.26 19.38 3.83
CA MET A 165 6.01 17.94 3.80
C MET A 165 5.18 17.57 2.56
N ARG A 166 5.49 16.44 1.91
CA ARG A 166 4.60 15.86 0.90
C ARG A 166 3.33 15.38 1.59
N LEU A 167 2.23 16.10 1.37
CA LEU A 167 0.99 15.94 2.14
C LEU A 167 -0.24 15.91 1.24
N GLY A 168 -1.20 15.05 1.62
CA GLY A 168 -2.52 15.00 0.99
C GLY A 168 -2.58 14.01 -0.17
N SER A 169 -3.61 14.15 -1.01
CA SER A 169 -3.82 13.26 -2.16
C SER A 169 -2.80 13.57 -3.25
N ARG A 170 -2.11 12.55 -3.74
CA ARG A 170 -1.21 12.64 -4.89
C ARG A 170 -1.41 11.42 -5.78
N ARG A 171 -1.20 11.62 -7.08
CA ARG A 171 -1.26 10.56 -8.07
C ARG A 171 0.04 9.78 -8.11
N THR A 172 -0.07 8.46 -8.21
CA THR A 172 1.01 7.52 -8.47
C THR A 172 0.65 6.72 -9.72
N TYR A 173 1.51 6.75 -10.73
CA TYR A 173 1.34 6.04 -11.99
C TYR A 173 2.04 4.68 -11.93
N PHE A 174 1.40 3.64 -12.45
CA PHE A 174 2.02 2.33 -12.59
C PHE A 174 2.82 2.29 -13.88
N HIS A 175 4.12 2.01 -13.78
CA HIS A 175 5.04 2.00 -14.93
C HIS A 175 5.45 0.59 -15.37
N VAL A 176 5.17 -0.42 -14.55
CA VAL A 176 5.49 -1.83 -14.83
C VAL A 176 4.22 -2.60 -15.14
N SER A 177 4.12 -3.11 -16.35
CA SER A 177 2.98 -3.93 -16.78
C SER A 177 2.89 -5.22 -15.96
N GLY A 178 1.68 -5.58 -15.53
CA GLY A 178 1.40 -6.84 -14.86
C GLY A 178 1.92 -6.95 -13.41
N CYS A 179 2.42 -5.85 -12.82
CA CYS A 179 2.83 -5.82 -11.41
C CYS A 179 1.66 -6.14 -10.46
N LYS A 180 1.97 -6.69 -9.29
CA LYS A 180 0.93 -7.19 -8.35
C LYS A 180 0.05 -6.04 -7.86
N SER A 181 0.64 -4.87 -7.61
CA SER A 181 -0.05 -3.67 -7.16
C SER A 181 -1.08 -3.21 -8.19
N ALA A 182 -0.71 -3.04 -9.47
CA ALA A 182 -1.66 -2.64 -10.51
C ALA A 182 -2.83 -3.64 -10.62
N LYS A 183 -2.54 -4.95 -10.58
CA LYS A 183 -3.57 -6.00 -10.59
C LYS A 183 -4.52 -5.91 -9.38
N LEU A 184 -4.00 -5.62 -8.19
CA LEU A 184 -4.82 -5.39 -6.99
C LEU A 184 -5.69 -4.14 -7.12
N TYR A 185 -5.18 -3.10 -7.78
CA TYR A 185 -5.93 -1.89 -8.14
C TYR A 185 -6.73 -2.06 -9.45
N ALA A 186 -7.17 -3.29 -9.75
CA ALA A 186 -8.02 -3.61 -10.91
C ALA A 186 -7.42 -3.18 -12.26
N ASN A 187 -6.10 -3.36 -12.43
CA ASN A 187 -5.34 -2.98 -13.62
C ASN A 187 -5.44 -1.48 -13.96
N ALA A 188 -5.63 -0.61 -12.96
CA ALA A 188 -5.58 0.83 -13.15
C ALA A 188 -4.18 1.27 -13.65
N SER A 189 -4.14 2.31 -14.47
CA SER A 189 -2.89 2.95 -14.91
C SER A 189 -2.30 3.88 -13.84
N SER A 190 -3.12 4.36 -12.91
CA SER A 190 -2.71 5.24 -11.82
C SER A 190 -3.66 5.15 -10.63
N VAL A 191 -3.20 5.59 -9.47
CA VAL A 191 -3.97 5.66 -8.22
C VAL A 191 -3.72 6.98 -7.51
N ASP A 192 -4.77 7.54 -6.91
CA ASP A 192 -4.66 8.72 -6.05
C ASP A 192 -4.70 8.28 -4.58
N GLU A 193 -3.59 8.44 -3.86
CA GLU A 193 -3.45 8.00 -2.46
C GLU A 193 -2.92 9.14 -1.57
N ARG A 194 -3.09 8.98 -0.26
CA ARG A 194 -2.72 10.02 0.72
C ARG A 194 -1.28 9.86 1.17
N HIS A 195 -0.49 10.92 1.09
CA HIS A 195 0.88 10.98 1.58
C HIS A 195 1.01 11.87 2.82
N ARG A 196 2.01 11.57 3.65
CA ARG A 196 2.42 12.38 4.82
C ARG A 196 3.86 12.04 5.20
N HIS A 197 4.83 12.49 4.41
CA HIS A 197 6.25 12.20 4.63
C HIS A 197 7.15 13.27 3.98
N ARG A 198 8.46 13.24 4.26
CA ARG A 198 9.44 14.24 3.78
C ARG A 198 10.63 13.64 3.04
N TYR A 199 10.83 12.34 3.18
CA TYR A 199 11.98 11.62 2.67
C TYR A 199 11.54 10.70 1.54
N GLU A 200 12.36 10.61 0.51
CA GLU A 200 12.09 9.85 -0.70
C GLU A 200 13.27 8.92 -0.98
N VAL A 201 13.03 7.85 -1.73
CA VAL A 201 14.15 7.04 -2.26
C VAL A 201 15.03 7.93 -3.13
N ASN A 202 16.35 7.81 -2.96
CA ASN A 202 17.32 8.56 -3.76
C ASN A 202 17.20 8.17 -5.24
N PRO A 203 16.77 9.09 -6.12
CA PRO A 203 16.56 8.78 -7.54
C PRO A 203 17.83 8.28 -8.23
N ASP A 204 19.01 8.72 -7.78
CA ASP A 204 20.29 8.34 -8.39
C ASP A 204 20.63 6.86 -8.17
N MET A 205 20.09 6.24 -7.11
CA MET A 205 20.31 4.82 -6.80
C MET A 205 19.26 3.90 -7.41
N VAL A 206 18.16 4.44 -7.95
CA VAL A 206 17.05 3.65 -8.50
C VAL A 206 17.50 2.65 -9.59
N PRO A 207 18.35 3.04 -10.56
CA PRO A 207 18.83 2.09 -11.57
C PRO A 207 19.60 0.90 -10.97
N ASP A 208 20.37 1.11 -9.89
CA ASP A 208 21.10 0.03 -9.20
C ASP A 208 20.16 -0.95 -8.49
N PHE A 209 19.13 -0.42 -7.82
CA PHE A 209 18.10 -1.25 -7.19
C PHE A 209 17.33 -2.09 -8.22
N GLU A 210 16.92 -1.49 -9.35
CA GLU A 210 16.21 -2.20 -10.42
C GLU A 210 17.09 -3.30 -11.03
N ARG A 211 18.39 -3.04 -11.27
CA ARG A 211 19.35 -4.05 -11.72
C ARG A 211 19.53 -5.19 -10.72
N ALA A 212 19.50 -4.89 -9.43
CA ALA A 212 19.61 -5.88 -8.36
C ALA A 212 18.30 -6.65 -8.11
N GLY A 213 17.20 -6.26 -8.75
CA GLY A 213 15.92 -6.98 -8.75
C GLY A 213 14.80 -6.36 -7.93
N LEU A 214 15.03 -5.22 -7.25
CA LEU A 214 13.97 -4.47 -6.57
C LEU A 214 13.34 -3.48 -7.55
N GLN A 215 12.06 -3.66 -7.89
CA GLN A 215 11.38 -2.85 -8.90
C GLN A 215 10.61 -1.70 -8.28
N PHE A 216 10.68 -0.52 -8.88
CA PHE A 216 9.83 0.63 -8.56
C PHE A 216 8.65 0.69 -9.52
N VAL A 217 7.58 -0.01 -9.16
CA VAL A 217 6.43 -0.21 -10.05
C VAL A 217 5.49 0.99 -10.10
N GLY A 218 5.53 1.85 -9.09
CA GLY A 218 4.73 3.07 -9.00
C GLY A 218 5.61 4.29 -8.85
N LYS A 219 5.41 5.33 -9.67
CA LYS A 219 6.16 6.60 -9.61
C LYS A 219 5.21 7.80 -9.66
N ASP A 220 5.67 8.96 -9.23
CA ASP A 220 4.91 10.21 -9.39
C ASP A 220 4.88 10.68 -10.85
N GLU A 221 4.17 11.76 -11.12
CA GLU A 221 4.04 12.34 -12.47
C GLU A 221 5.39 12.72 -13.09
N SER A 222 6.34 13.20 -12.27
CA SER A 222 7.67 13.56 -12.74
C SER A 222 8.58 12.36 -12.99
N GLY A 223 8.18 11.17 -12.53
CA GLY A 223 8.99 9.95 -12.54
C GLY A 223 10.17 9.98 -11.56
N LYS A 224 10.33 11.03 -10.76
CA LYS A 224 11.47 11.19 -9.83
C LYS A 224 11.21 10.53 -8.47
N ARG A 225 9.95 10.50 -8.02
CA ARG A 225 9.59 9.96 -6.70
C ARG A 225 9.00 8.58 -6.84
N MET A 226 9.59 7.63 -6.14
CA MET A 226 9.15 6.25 -6.14
C MET A 226 8.01 6.09 -5.14
N GLY A 227 6.83 5.71 -5.63
CA GLY A 227 5.61 5.55 -4.82
C GLY A 227 5.37 4.11 -4.35
N ILE A 228 5.79 3.11 -5.13
CA ILE A 228 5.56 1.69 -4.82
C ILE A 228 6.78 0.86 -5.23
N ILE A 229 7.28 0.01 -4.33
CA ILE A 229 8.25 -1.05 -4.64
C ILE A 229 7.59 -2.43 -4.68
N GLU A 230 8.13 -3.31 -5.52
CA GLU A 230 7.87 -4.75 -5.51
C GLU A 230 9.18 -5.53 -5.64
N LEU A 231 9.24 -6.70 -4.99
CA LEU A 231 10.27 -7.71 -5.29
C LEU A 231 9.61 -8.85 -6.09
N PRO A 232 9.83 -8.93 -7.42
CA PRO A 232 9.11 -9.88 -8.28
C PRO A 232 9.29 -11.34 -7.89
N SER A 233 10.50 -11.73 -7.47
CA SER A 233 10.86 -13.10 -7.05
C SER A 233 10.18 -13.55 -5.75
N HIS A 234 9.54 -12.63 -5.03
CA HIS A 234 8.87 -12.90 -3.75
C HIS A 234 7.35 -12.99 -3.93
N LYS A 235 6.69 -13.89 -3.18
CA LYS A 235 5.25 -14.15 -3.34
C LYS A 235 4.39 -12.90 -3.11
N PHE A 236 4.72 -12.12 -2.08
CA PHE A 236 4.17 -10.78 -1.85
C PHE A 236 5.15 -9.94 -1.04
N PHE A 237 5.88 -9.03 -1.67
CA PHE A 237 6.76 -8.09 -0.98
C PHE A 237 6.54 -6.73 -1.62
N ILE A 238 5.71 -5.92 -0.97
CA ILE A 238 5.26 -4.63 -1.49
C ILE A 238 5.54 -3.55 -0.45
N GLY A 239 6.10 -2.44 -0.89
CA GLY A 239 6.21 -1.23 -0.08
C GLY A 239 5.50 -0.09 -0.79
N ALA A 240 4.75 0.73 -0.08
CA ALA A 240 4.12 1.92 -0.63
C ALA A 240 4.48 3.15 0.21
N GLN A 241 4.81 4.25 -0.47
CA GLN A 241 5.21 5.50 0.18
C GLN A 241 4.00 6.29 0.71
N PHE A 242 2.82 6.05 0.13
CA PHE A 242 1.55 6.57 0.63
C PHE A 242 0.99 5.74 1.80
N HIS A 243 -0.13 6.22 2.35
CA HIS A 243 -0.90 5.60 3.43
C HIS A 243 -2.19 4.95 2.89
N PRO A 244 -2.13 3.71 2.39
CA PRO A 244 -3.27 3.01 1.79
C PRO A 244 -4.41 2.75 2.79
N GLU A 245 -4.15 2.83 4.09
CA GLU A 245 -5.11 2.59 5.15
C GLU A 245 -6.22 3.65 5.18
N PHE A 246 -5.93 4.90 4.82
CA PHE A 246 -6.90 6.00 4.90
C PHE A 246 -8.04 5.90 3.90
N LYS A 247 -7.84 5.17 2.79
CA LYS A 247 -8.87 4.91 1.77
C LYS A 247 -9.59 3.58 1.96
N SER A 248 -9.21 2.79 2.98
CA SER A 248 -9.89 1.52 3.29
C SER A 248 -11.30 1.75 3.82
N ARG A 249 -12.28 0.96 3.35
CA ARG A 249 -13.67 0.96 3.83
C ARG A 249 -14.17 -0.47 4.03
N PRO A 250 -15.15 -0.74 4.92
CA PRO A 250 -15.63 -2.11 5.16
C PRO A 250 -16.22 -2.82 3.93
N GLY A 251 -16.66 -2.07 2.91
CA GLY A 251 -17.15 -2.62 1.63
C GLY A 251 -16.17 -2.52 0.46
N LYS A 252 -15.05 -1.82 0.66
CA LYS A 252 -14.01 -1.59 -0.33
C LYS A 252 -12.69 -1.53 0.42
N PRO A 253 -12.15 -2.69 0.84
CA PRO A 253 -10.88 -2.74 1.54
C PRO A 253 -9.78 -2.12 0.69
N SER A 254 -8.77 -1.56 1.35
CA SER A 254 -7.60 -1.07 0.65
C SER A 254 -6.91 -2.21 -0.13
N PRO A 255 -6.61 -2.03 -1.44
CA PRO A 255 -6.08 -3.10 -2.29
C PRO A 255 -4.77 -3.72 -1.79
N LEU A 256 -3.84 -2.92 -1.25
CA LEU A 256 -2.57 -3.44 -0.74
C LEU A 256 -2.75 -4.27 0.54
N PHE A 257 -3.67 -3.88 1.43
CA PHE A 257 -4.04 -4.68 2.60
C PHE A 257 -4.76 -5.97 2.19
N LEU A 258 -5.64 -5.90 1.19
CA LEU A 258 -6.30 -7.08 0.64
C LEU A 258 -5.28 -8.07 0.06
N GLY A 259 -4.30 -7.57 -0.69
CA GLY A 259 -3.19 -8.35 -1.21
C GLY A 259 -2.37 -9.03 -0.12
N LEU A 260 -2.03 -8.31 0.96
CA LEU A 260 -1.28 -8.87 2.09
C LEU A 260 -2.05 -10.03 2.73
N ILE A 261 -3.33 -9.85 3.06
CA ILE A 261 -4.14 -10.91 3.67
C ILE A 261 -4.34 -12.08 2.71
N ALA A 262 -4.55 -11.81 1.43
CA ALA A 262 -4.68 -12.86 0.42
C ALA A 262 -3.38 -13.68 0.32
N ALA A 263 -2.22 -13.03 0.31
CA ALA A 263 -0.92 -13.69 0.30
C ALA A 263 -0.67 -14.51 1.58
N ALA A 264 -0.98 -13.95 2.75
CA ALA A 264 -0.84 -14.61 4.05
C ALA A 264 -1.77 -15.82 4.20
N SER A 265 -2.90 -15.83 3.48
CA SER A 265 -3.90 -16.91 3.57
C SER A 265 -3.91 -17.86 2.38
N GLY A 266 -2.94 -17.79 1.47
CA GLY A 266 -2.83 -18.66 0.29
C GLY A 266 -3.86 -18.38 -0.82
N GLN A 267 -4.46 -17.19 -0.82
CA GLN A 267 -5.54 -16.78 -1.73
C GLN A 267 -5.13 -15.68 -2.72
N LEU A 268 -3.83 -15.37 -2.84
CA LEU A 268 -3.35 -14.28 -3.72
C LEU A 268 -3.59 -14.55 -5.20
N GLU A 269 -3.23 -15.74 -5.70
CA GLU A 269 -3.37 -16.05 -7.14
C GLU A 269 -4.82 -15.96 -7.64
N PRO A 270 -5.81 -16.56 -6.95
CA PRO A 270 -7.22 -16.36 -7.32
C PRO A 270 -7.66 -14.89 -7.28
N LEU A 271 -7.11 -14.08 -6.37
CA LEU A 271 -7.43 -12.65 -6.28
C LEU A 271 -6.87 -11.88 -7.48
N LEU A 272 -5.62 -12.16 -7.88
CA LEU A 272 -4.96 -11.50 -9.02
C LEU A 272 -5.55 -11.91 -10.38
N GLN A 273 -6.13 -13.11 -10.49
CA GLN A 273 -6.78 -13.55 -11.72
C GLN A 273 -8.13 -12.87 -11.98
N ARG A 274 -8.86 -12.48 -10.92
CA ARG A 274 -10.16 -11.78 -11.04
C ARG A 274 -10.07 -10.42 -11.71
N SER A 275 -8.91 -9.76 -11.64
CA SER A 275 -8.71 -8.44 -12.25
C SER A 275 -8.35 -8.50 -13.72
N ASN A 276 -8.00 -9.67 -14.28
CA ASN A 276 -7.82 -9.82 -15.72
C ASN A 276 -9.19 -9.90 -16.40
N PRO A 277 -9.58 -8.92 -17.24
CA PRO A 277 -10.70 -9.11 -18.15
C PRO A 277 -10.26 -10.16 -19.16
N THR A 278 -10.57 -11.44 -18.89
CA THR A 278 -10.56 -12.43 -19.95
C THR A 278 -11.70 -12.05 -20.90
N THR A 279 -11.32 -11.63 -22.09
CA THR A 279 -12.17 -11.54 -23.28
C THR A 279 -12.78 -12.92 -23.54
N LYS A 280 -13.87 -13.26 -22.84
CA LYS A 280 -14.83 -14.22 -23.37
C LYS A 280 -15.61 -13.48 -24.44
N ALA A 281 -15.13 -13.54 -25.68
CA ALA A 281 -15.94 -13.21 -26.84
C ALA A 281 -17.19 -14.11 -26.78
N CYS A 282 -18.33 -13.52 -26.45
CA CYS A 282 -19.62 -14.16 -26.60
C CYS A 282 -19.89 -14.24 -28.11
N PRO A 283 -20.29 -15.38 -28.70
CA PRO A 283 -20.65 -15.41 -30.11
C PRO A 283 -21.89 -14.53 -30.28
N MET A 284 -21.77 -13.50 -31.12
CA MET A 284 -22.89 -12.62 -31.46
C MET A 284 -24.05 -13.46 -31.98
N SER A 285 -25.14 -13.52 -31.22
CA SER A 285 -26.41 -14.00 -31.73
C SER A 285 -26.93 -12.99 -32.77
N LYS A 286 -27.33 -13.51 -33.92
CA LYS A 286 -27.87 -12.73 -35.05
C LYS A 286 -29.11 -11.93 -34.59
N VAL A 287 -29.04 -10.62 -34.72
CA VAL A 287 -30.21 -9.72 -34.54
C VAL A 287 -31.16 -9.93 -35.74
N PRO A 288 -32.48 -10.17 -35.54
CA PRO A 288 -33.41 -10.26 -36.64
C PRO A 288 -33.70 -8.86 -37.20
N LYS A 289 -33.72 -8.72 -38.53
CA LYS A 289 -34.09 -7.48 -39.23
C LYS A 289 -35.55 -7.11 -38.94
N LEU A 290 -35.77 -5.90 -38.44
CA LEU A 290 -37.09 -5.28 -38.28
C LEU A 290 -37.65 -4.87 -39.65
N LYS A 291 -38.87 -5.29 -39.98
CA LYS A 291 -39.61 -4.84 -41.18
C LYS A 291 -40.17 -3.44 -40.93
N LEU A 292 -39.88 -2.48 -41.81
CA LEU A 292 -40.56 -1.18 -41.85
C LEU A 292 -41.92 -1.32 -42.57
N TYR A 293 -42.95 -0.70 -41.99
CA TYR A 293 -44.20 -0.35 -42.67
C TYR A 293 -44.25 1.18 -42.84
N PRO A 294 -44.77 1.71 -43.96
CA PRO A 294 -44.82 3.15 -44.19
C PRO A 294 -46.13 3.76 -43.67
N THR A 295 -46.06 4.92 -43.02
CA THR A 295 -47.23 5.79 -42.80
C THR A 295 -46.84 7.24 -43.08
N GLY A 296 -47.71 7.92 -43.84
CA GLY A 296 -47.49 9.21 -44.50
C GLY A 296 -47.48 10.46 -43.61
N PRO A 297 -47.55 11.66 -44.22
CA PRO A 297 -47.05 12.89 -43.62
C PRO A 297 -48.13 13.69 -42.89
N VAL A 298 -47.79 14.34 -41.76
CA VAL A 298 -48.59 15.43 -41.19
C VAL A 298 -47.68 16.53 -40.61
N ASN A 299 -48.10 17.77 -40.87
CA ASN A 299 -47.42 19.05 -40.69
C ASN A 299 -47.23 19.55 -39.23
N ASN A 300 -46.21 20.41 -39.08
CA ASN A 300 -45.87 21.36 -38.00
C ASN A 300 -46.99 22.42 -37.72
N PRO A 301 -46.88 23.44 -36.81
CA PRO A 301 -45.84 23.83 -35.82
C PRO A 301 -46.37 24.39 -34.45
N LEU A 302 -45.50 24.74 -33.47
CA LEU A 302 -45.49 26.04 -32.72
C LEU A 302 -44.48 26.12 -31.56
N ASN A 303 -43.89 27.32 -31.44
CA ASN A 303 -42.87 27.82 -30.50
C ASN A 303 -43.37 28.07 -29.06
N SER A 304 -42.46 28.06 -28.06
CA SER A 304 -41.94 29.28 -27.38
C SER A 304 -41.54 29.12 -25.89
N LEU A 305 -40.48 29.86 -25.50
CA LEU A 305 -40.07 30.42 -24.18
C LEU A 305 -39.45 29.47 -23.13
N VAL A 306 -38.17 29.54 -22.67
CA VAL A 306 -37.22 30.60 -22.20
C VAL A 306 -37.21 30.81 -20.67
N ASN A 307 -35.98 30.68 -20.12
CA ASN A 307 -35.38 31.21 -18.87
C ASN A 307 -35.55 30.53 -17.50
N GLY A 308 -34.40 30.41 -16.81
CA GLY A 308 -34.28 30.12 -15.38
C GLY A 308 -32.84 29.88 -14.91
N LEU A 309 -32.04 30.95 -14.76
CA LEU A 309 -30.79 30.99 -13.99
C LEU A 309 -31.08 30.90 -12.48
N TYR A 310 -30.25 30.20 -11.71
CA TYR A 310 -29.94 30.59 -10.33
C TYR A 310 -28.52 30.18 -9.93
N LEU A 311 -27.72 31.19 -9.60
CA LEU A 311 -26.43 31.16 -8.91
C LEU A 311 -26.69 31.38 -7.42
N SER A 312 -26.03 30.63 -6.53
CA SER A 312 -25.69 31.14 -5.20
C SER A 312 -24.44 30.45 -4.65
N LEU A 313 -23.39 31.25 -4.52
CA LEU A 313 -22.19 31.03 -3.71
C LEU A 313 -22.54 30.83 -2.22
N ILE A 314 -21.70 30.11 -1.48
CA ILE A 314 -21.22 30.44 -0.12
C ILE A 314 -19.93 29.64 0.14
N ASN A 315 -18.84 30.38 0.38
CA ASN A 315 -17.60 29.92 1.02
C ASN A 315 -17.81 29.93 2.55
N TRP A 316 -17.17 29.03 3.30
CA TRP A 316 -16.26 29.40 4.41
C TRP A 316 -15.58 28.21 5.10
N GLU A 317 -14.42 28.53 5.66
CA GLU A 317 -13.39 27.71 6.29
C GLU A 317 -13.77 27.22 7.70
N GLY A 318 -13.04 26.19 8.15
CA GLY A 318 -12.96 25.66 9.51
C GLY A 318 -11.94 24.54 9.58
#